data_AF-A0A1F7PGZ4-F1
#
_entry.id   AF-A0A1F7PGZ4-F1
#
_cell.length_a   1.000
_cell.length_b   1.000
_cell.length_c   1.000
_cell.angle_alpha   90.00
_cell.angle_beta   90.00
_cell.angle_gamma   90.00
#
_symmetry.space_group_name_H-M   'P 1'
#
loop_
_entity.id
_entity.type
_entity.pdbx_description
1 polymer ?
#
loop_
_entity_poly.entity_id
_entity_poly.type
_entity_poly.pdbx_seq_one_letter_code
_entity_poly.pdbx_strand_id
1 'polypeptide(L)'
;MRSALVVAVLLLAAAPAVAADDLDERVEAVNRAGAAPASEAATVATIARAVDQEPAALRAEQARVGLPWGDVFVSHRIATRGGHPLEKVFAARKTGASWTAIAEEAKVDAASLARDLTAAFQVPAPGAAAPTGAAAPKPGLAQRFLELFRGAPSSDSTEDWERTRAQEEIRDRILRGDGRR
;
A
#
# COMPACT_ATOMS: atom_id res chain seq x y z
N MET A 1 22.11 -41.00 32.21
CA MET A 1 22.92 -39.79 32.46
C MET A 1 23.72 -39.47 31.21
N ARG A 2 23.60 -38.22 30.73
CA ARG A 2 24.64 -37.45 30.00
C ARG A 2 24.91 -37.91 28.56
N SER A 3 24.15 -37.43 27.56
CA SER A 3 24.34 -36.16 26.83
C SER A 3 25.62 -36.12 25.98
N ALA A 4 25.49 -36.12 24.64
CA ALA A 4 26.24 -35.30 23.68
C ALA A 4 25.68 -35.54 22.25
N LEU A 5 24.85 -34.65 21.69
CA LEU A 5 25.21 -33.50 20.83
C LEU A 5 25.71 -33.90 19.43
N VAL A 6 24.90 -33.62 18.40
CA VAL A 6 25.21 -32.88 17.13
C VAL A 6 23.86 -32.69 16.41
N VAL A 7 23.08 -31.65 16.72
CA VAL A 7 22.91 -30.42 15.90
C VAL A 7 23.08 -30.67 14.39
N ALA A 8 22.00 -31.07 13.72
CA ALA A 8 21.84 -30.89 12.29
C ALA A 8 21.07 -29.59 12.06
N VAL A 9 21.76 -28.62 11.47
CA VAL A 9 21.31 -27.29 11.13
C VAL A 9 20.10 -27.37 10.17
N LEU A 10 18.92 -27.02 10.66
CA LEU A 10 17.74 -26.70 9.84
C LEU A 10 17.82 -25.21 9.47
N LEU A 11 18.63 -24.89 8.47
CA LEU A 11 18.59 -23.61 7.75
C LEU A 11 18.09 -23.88 6.33
N LEU A 12 16.80 -23.67 6.07
CA LEU A 12 16.16 -23.40 4.75
C LEU A 12 14.63 -23.53 4.91
N ALA A 13 13.75 -22.60 4.56
CA ALA A 13 13.84 -21.28 3.99
C ALA A 13 12.58 -20.51 4.45
N ALA A 14 12.76 -19.37 5.12
CA ALA A 14 11.66 -18.46 5.44
C ALA A 14 11.72 -17.27 4.47
N ALA A 15 11.20 -17.44 3.25
CA ALA A 15 10.86 -16.32 2.35
C ALA A 15 9.99 -16.86 1.20
N PRO A 16 8.65 -16.63 1.25
CA PRO A 16 8.08 -15.79 0.19
C PRO A 16 6.88 -14.92 0.60
N ALA A 17 6.57 -14.75 1.89
CA ALA A 17 5.35 -14.01 2.30
C ALA A 17 5.33 -12.55 1.80
N VAL A 18 6.48 -11.86 1.82
CA VAL A 18 6.57 -10.45 1.40
C VAL A 18 6.32 -10.25 -0.10
N ALA A 19 6.66 -11.23 -0.95
CA ALA A 19 6.44 -11.13 -2.39
C ALA A 19 4.97 -11.41 -2.78
N ALA A 20 4.24 -12.13 -1.93
CA ALA A 20 2.85 -12.49 -2.18
C ALA A 20 1.90 -11.31 -1.98
N ASP A 21 2.07 -10.57 -0.86
CA ASP A 21 1.28 -9.36 -0.57
C ASP A 21 1.57 -8.24 -1.59
N ASP A 22 2.79 -8.18 -2.12
CA ASP A 22 3.21 -7.19 -3.10
C ASP A 22 2.46 -7.32 -4.46
N LEU A 23 2.26 -8.54 -4.96
CA LEU A 23 1.59 -8.74 -6.25
C LEU A 23 0.12 -8.33 -6.22
N ASP A 24 -0.64 -8.81 -5.25
CA ASP A 24 -2.06 -8.47 -5.11
C ASP A 24 -2.23 -6.95 -4.84
N GLU A 25 -1.36 -6.32 -4.05
CA GLU A 25 -1.39 -4.87 -3.82
C GLU A 25 -1.15 -4.06 -5.11
N ARG A 26 -0.18 -4.46 -5.94
CA ARG A 26 0.06 -3.80 -7.25
C ARG A 26 -1.11 -3.99 -8.20
N VAL A 27 -1.73 -5.17 -8.22
CA VAL A 27 -2.93 -5.40 -9.02
C VAL A 27 -4.04 -4.46 -8.57
N GLU A 28 -4.26 -4.32 -7.27
CA GLU A 28 -5.27 -3.40 -6.75
C GLU A 28 -4.97 -1.93 -7.07
N ALA A 29 -3.70 -1.54 -7.13
CA ALA A 29 -3.33 -0.20 -7.59
C ALA A 29 -3.75 0.04 -9.05
N VAL A 30 -3.51 -0.94 -9.93
CA VAL A 30 -3.96 -0.87 -11.34
C VAL A 30 -5.48 -0.92 -11.44
N ASN A 31 -6.16 -1.73 -10.62
CA ASN A 31 -7.62 -1.79 -10.56
C ASN A 31 -8.23 -0.43 -10.22
N ARG A 32 -7.69 0.25 -9.22
CA ARG A 32 -8.12 1.61 -8.84
C ARG A 32 -7.88 2.62 -9.96
N ALA A 33 -6.73 2.56 -10.63
CA ALA A 33 -6.43 3.43 -11.76
C ALA A 33 -7.37 3.16 -12.95
N GLY A 34 -7.67 1.89 -13.24
CA GLY A 34 -8.57 1.50 -14.32
C GLY A 34 -10.04 1.82 -14.04
N ALA A 35 -10.46 1.92 -12.78
CA ALA A 35 -11.83 2.29 -12.40
C ALA A 35 -12.09 3.81 -12.49
N ALA A 36 -11.04 4.63 -12.49
CA ALA A 36 -11.18 6.08 -12.60
C ALA A 36 -11.38 6.49 -14.07
N PRO A 37 -12.47 7.23 -14.42
CA PRO A 37 -12.77 7.60 -15.81
C PRO A 37 -11.63 8.36 -16.51
N ALA A 38 -10.86 9.14 -15.75
CA ALA A 38 -9.74 9.92 -16.28
C ALA A 38 -8.55 9.05 -16.74
N SER A 39 -8.38 7.85 -16.19
CA SER A 39 -7.24 6.96 -16.45
C SER A 39 -7.61 5.62 -17.07
N GLU A 40 -8.91 5.29 -17.18
CA GLU A 40 -9.38 4.05 -17.79
C GLU A 40 -8.84 3.88 -19.21
N ALA A 41 -8.99 4.90 -20.08
CA ALA A 41 -8.56 4.80 -21.47
C ALA A 41 -7.05 4.50 -21.63
N ALA A 42 -6.22 5.11 -20.77
CA ALA A 42 -4.78 4.84 -20.73
C ALA A 42 -4.50 3.42 -20.22
N THR A 43 -5.21 2.98 -19.16
CA THR A 43 -5.09 1.62 -18.61
C THR A 43 -5.42 0.57 -19.66
N VAL A 44 -6.55 0.73 -20.36
CA VAL A 44 -6.96 -0.18 -21.44
C VAL A 44 -5.94 -0.18 -22.58
N ALA A 45 -5.44 0.98 -23.00
CA ALA A 45 -4.43 1.06 -24.05
C ALA A 45 -3.12 0.35 -23.68
N THR A 46 -2.70 0.45 -22.42
CA THR A 46 -1.53 -0.27 -21.92
C THR A 46 -1.75 -1.79 -21.93
N ILE A 47 -2.88 -2.27 -21.42
CA ILE A 47 -3.19 -3.71 -21.40
C ILE A 47 -3.27 -4.23 -22.83
N ALA A 48 -4.04 -3.56 -23.70
CA ALA A 48 -4.25 -3.93 -25.10
C ALA A 48 -2.93 -4.15 -25.85
N ARG A 49 -1.96 -3.23 -25.69
CA ARG A 49 -0.61 -3.39 -26.25
C ARG A 49 0.15 -4.57 -25.66
N ALA A 50 0.02 -4.80 -24.35
CA ALA A 50 0.75 -5.86 -23.67
C ALA A 50 0.24 -7.27 -24.00
N VAL A 51 -1.05 -7.40 -24.37
CA VAL A 51 -1.68 -8.68 -24.73
C VAL A 51 -1.92 -8.82 -26.24
N ASP A 52 -1.44 -7.87 -27.04
CA ASP A 52 -1.61 -7.83 -28.50
C ASP A 52 -3.08 -7.95 -28.95
N GLN A 53 -3.96 -7.16 -28.33
CA GLN A 53 -5.38 -7.09 -28.66
C GLN A 53 -5.83 -5.67 -28.96
N GLU A 54 -6.88 -5.53 -29.77
CA GLU A 54 -7.55 -4.25 -29.98
C GLU A 54 -8.25 -3.76 -28.69
N PRO A 55 -8.16 -2.47 -28.31
CA PRO A 55 -8.79 -1.93 -27.11
C PRO A 55 -10.30 -2.17 -27.01
N ALA A 56 -11.00 -2.27 -28.15
CA ALA A 56 -12.43 -2.57 -28.18
C ALA A 56 -12.71 -4.04 -27.84
N ALA A 57 -11.91 -4.98 -28.39
CA ALA A 57 -12.03 -6.40 -28.09
C ALA A 57 -11.71 -6.68 -26.62
N LEU A 58 -10.67 -6.03 -26.09
CA LEU A 58 -10.30 -6.14 -24.69
C LEU A 58 -11.40 -5.62 -23.74
N ARG A 59 -12.11 -4.54 -24.09
CA ARG A 59 -13.29 -4.07 -23.34
C ARG A 59 -14.44 -5.05 -23.38
N ALA A 60 -14.73 -5.63 -24.53
CA ALA A 60 -15.76 -6.65 -24.65
C ALA A 60 -15.42 -7.89 -23.80
N GLU A 61 -14.15 -8.29 -23.78
CA GLU A 61 -13.68 -9.36 -22.91
C GLU A 61 -13.87 -8.99 -21.44
N GLN A 62 -13.34 -7.84 -21.00
CA GLN A 62 -13.45 -7.37 -19.62
C GLN A 62 -14.90 -7.30 -19.13
N ALA A 63 -15.82 -6.81 -19.97
CA ALA A 63 -17.24 -6.77 -19.65
C ALA A 63 -17.86 -8.17 -19.52
N ARG A 64 -17.45 -9.12 -20.36
CA ARG A 64 -17.91 -10.52 -20.32
C ARG A 64 -17.43 -11.26 -19.07
N VAL A 65 -16.16 -11.09 -18.71
CA VAL A 65 -15.59 -11.73 -17.52
C VAL A 65 -15.95 -10.98 -16.24
N GLY A 66 -16.16 -9.67 -16.28
CA GLY A 66 -16.52 -8.87 -15.11
C GLY A 66 -15.40 -8.75 -14.07
N LEU A 67 -14.14 -8.95 -14.47
CA LEU A 67 -12.98 -8.72 -13.61
C LEU A 67 -12.43 -7.30 -13.81
N PRO A 68 -11.86 -6.67 -12.78
CA PRO A 68 -11.15 -5.40 -12.91
C PRO A 68 -9.94 -5.46 -13.87
N TRP A 69 -9.44 -4.30 -14.29
CA TRP A 69 -8.41 -4.20 -15.34
C TRP A 69 -7.06 -4.83 -14.98
N GLY A 70 -6.59 -4.67 -13.74
CA GLY A 70 -5.35 -5.31 -13.27
C GLY A 70 -5.50 -6.83 -13.21
N ASP A 71 -6.67 -7.32 -12.78
CA ASP A 71 -7.00 -8.74 -12.77
C ASP A 71 -7.02 -9.34 -14.19
N VAL A 72 -7.58 -8.63 -15.17
CA VAL A 72 -7.54 -9.03 -16.59
C VAL A 72 -6.10 -9.10 -17.09
N PHE A 73 -5.28 -8.09 -16.81
CA PHE A 73 -3.87 -8.08 -17.22
C PHE A 73 -3.10 -9.28 -16.66
N VAL A 74 -3.16 -9.53 -15.35
CA VAL A 74 -2.43 -10.65 -14.73
C VAL A 74 -2.92 -11.99 -15.25
N SER A 75 -4.23 -12.13 -15.50
CA SER A 75 -4.78 -13.35 -16.07
C SER A 75 -4.16 -13.71 -17.42
N HIS A 76 -4.03 -12.73 -18.33
CA HIS A 76 -3.37 -12.91 -19.62
C HIS A 76 -1.91 -13.31 -19.48
N ARG A 77 -1.18 -12.68 -18.55
CA ARG A 77 0.24 -13.02 -18.30
C ARG A 77 0.40 -14.44 -17.77
N ILE A 78 -0.47 -14.86 -16.85
CA ILE A 78 -0.46 -16.23 -16.31
C ILE A 78 -0.82 -17.24 -17.41
N ALA A 79 -1.88 -17.00 -18.19
CA ALA A 79 -2.29 -17.88 -19.27
C ALA A 79 -1.18 -18.07 -20.32
N THR A 80 -0.54 -16.96 -20.72
CA THR A 80 0.54 -16.97 -21.72
C THR A 80 1.78 -17.71 -21.21
N ARG A 81 2.20 -17.49 -19.95
CA ARG A 81 3.42 -18.09 -19.39
C ARG A 81 3.23 -19.52 -18.91
N GLY A 82 2.10 -19.81 -18.28
CA GLY A 82 1.78 -21.13 -17.73
C GLY A 82 1.21 -22.11 -18.76
N GLY A 83 0.84 -21.63 -19.96
CA GLY A 83 0.24 -22.47 -20.99
C GLY A 83 -1.14 -23.00 -20.61
N HIS A 84 -1.86 -22.27 -19.74
CA HIS A 84 -3.21 -22.63 -19.31
C HIS A 84 -4.26 -21.80 -20.05
N PRO A 85 -5.47 -22.35 -20.28
CA PRO A 85 -6.57 -21.58 -20.84
C PRO A 85 -6.89 -20.35 -19.97
N LEU A 86 -7.07 -19.20 -20.61
CA LEU A 86 -7.35 -17.93 -19.93
C LEU A 86 -8.62 -18.02 -19.07
N GLU A 87 -9.64 -18.74 -19.54
CA GLU A 87 -10.90 -18.97 -18.84
C GLU A 87 -10.68 -19.69 -17.51
N LYS A 88 -9.70 -20.59 -17.42
CA LYS A 88 -9.35 -21.28 -16.17
C LYS A 88 -8.79 -20.30 -15.14
N VAL A 89 -7.96 -19.36 -15.59
CA VAL A 89 -7.36 -18.32 -14.73
C VAL A 89 -8.44 -17.35 -14.24
N PHE A 90 -9.33 -16.91 -15.12
CA PHE A 90 -10.48 -16.08 -14.73
C PHE A 90 -11.39 -16.78 -13.73
N ALA A 91 -11.70 -18.06 -13.94
CA ALA A 91 -12.51 -18.84 -13.01
C ALA A 91 -11.84 -18.95 -11.64
N ALA A 92 -10.53 -19.20 -11.59
CA ALA A 92 -9.76 -19.26 -10.35
C ALA A 92 -9.77 -17.92 -9.60
N ARG A 93 -9.62 -16.77 -10.29
CA ARG A 93 -9.72 -15.47 -9.62
C ARG A 93 -11.10 -15.22 -9.04
N LYS A 94 -12.16 -15.61 -9.74
CA LYS A 94 -13.55 -15.44 -9.27
C LYS A 94 -13.89 -16.25 -8.03
N THR A 95 -13.15 -17.31 -7.69
CA THR A 95 -13.33 -18.00 -6.40
C THR A 95 -12.75 -17.22 -5.21
N GLY A 96 -12.06 -16.10 -5.47
CA GLY A 96 -11.38 -15.30 -4.46
C GLY A 96 -9.95 -15.73 -4.20
N ALA A 97 -9.37 -16.60 -5.02
CA ALA A 97 -7.96 -16.98 -4.88
C ALA A 97 -7.04 -15.77 -5.12
N SER A 98 -5.96 -15.69 -4.32
CA SER A 98 -4.92 -14.67 -4.49
C SER A 98 -4.15 -14.89 -5.77
N TRP A 99 -3.58 -13.82 -6.33
CA TRP A 99 -2.79 -13.94 -7.55
C TRP A 99 -1.55 -14.81 -7.37
N THR A 100 -0.97 -14.78 -6.17
CA THR A 100 0.15 -15.66 -5.82
C THR A 100 -0.23 -17.14 -5.87
N ALA A 101 -1.39 -17.52 -5.30
CA ALA A 101 -1.84 -18.92 -5.32
C ALA A 101 -2.16 -19.39 -6.75
N ILE A 102 -2.79 -18.53 -7.55
CA ILE A 102 -3.09 -18.84 -8.96
C ILE A 102 -1.81 -18.99 -9.78
N ALA A 103 -0.82 -18.11 -9.56
CA ALA A 103 0.47 -18.16 -10.23
C ALA A 103 1.26 -19.42 -9.84
N GLU A 104 1.26 -19.81 -8.57
CA GLU A 104 1.92 -21.02 -8.07
C GLU A 104 1.32 -22.30 -8.70
N GLU A 105 -0.01 -22.39 -8.74
CA GLU A 105 -0.73 -23.49 -9.41
C GLU A 105 -0.37 -23.54 -10.89
N ALA A 106 -0.29 -22.37 -11.54
CA ALA A 106 0.08 -22.23 -12.95
C ALA A 106 1.59 -22.37 -13.22
N LYS A 107 2.42 -22.61 -12.20
CA LYS A 107 3.89 -22.65 -12.28
C LYS A 107 4.51 -21.38 -12.88
N VAL A 108 3.89 -20.23 -12.61
CA VAL A 108 4.36 -18.90 -13.00
C VAL A 108 4.95 -18.18 -11.78
N ASP A 109 6.13 -17.58 -11.94
CA ASP A 109 6.76 -16.80 -10.89
C ASP A 109 6.01 -15.48 -10.61
N ALA A 110 5.53 -15.31 -9.37
CA ALA A 110 4.78 -14.14 -8.93
C ALA A 110 5.61 -12.85 -9.00
N ALA A 111 6.91 -12.90 -8.71
CA ALA A 111 7.79 -11.73 -8.79
C ALA A 111 7.96 -11.22 -10.23
N SER A 112 7.94 -12.13 -11.21
CA SER A 112 7.93 -11.79 -12.63
C SER A 112 6.65 -11.08 -13.05
N LEU A 113 5.49 -11.49 -12.50
CA LEU A 113 4.21 -10.80 -12.74
C LEU A 113 4.22 -9.39 -12.13
N ALA A 114 4.75 -9.23 -10.90
CA ALA A 114 4.86 -7.92 -10.26
C ALA A 114 5.78 -6.96 -11.05
N ARG A 115 6.88 -7.49 -11.61
CA ARG A 115 7.76 -6.72 -12.51
C ARG A 115 7.06 -6.28 -13.79
N ASP A 116 6.22 -7.13 -14.39
CA ASP A 116 5.45 -6.75 -15.57
C ASP A 116 4.48 -5.61 -15.28
N LEU A 117 3.75 -5.69 -14.16
CA LEU A 117 2.84 -4.62 -13.72
C LEU A 117 3.58 -3.30 -13.55
N THR A 118 4.74 -3.35 -12.91
CA THR A 118 5.60 -2.18 -12.68
C THR A 118 6.08 -1.58 -14.00
N ALA A 119 6.53 -2.42 -14.92
CA ALA A 119 7.01 -1.97 -16.22
C ALA A 119 5.89 -1.37 -17.08
N ALA A 120 4.69 -1.97 -17.04
CA ALA A 120 3.56 -1.54 -17.86
C ALA A 120 2.88 -0.26 -17.32
N PHE A 121 2.73 -0.14 -16.00
CA PHE A 121 1.89 0.90 -15.39
C PHE A 121 2.67 1.89 -14.52
N GLN A 122 4.00 1.74 -14.42
CA GLN A 122 4.84 2.54 -13.52
C GLN A 122 4.35 2.52 -12.08
N VAL A 123 3.76 1.41 -11.64
CA VAL A 123 3.30 1.25 -10.25
C VAL A 123 4.54 1.30 -9.36
N PRO A 124 4.69 2.30 -8.48
CA PRO A 124 5.83 2.36 -7.58
C PRO A 124 5.84 1.11 -6.71
N ALA A 125 7.03 0.55 -6.44
CA ALA A 125 7.14 -0.56 -5.52
C ALA A 125 6.51 -0.18 -4.16
N PRO A 126 5.80 -1.08 -3.49
CA PRO A 126 5.30 -0.80 -2.15
C PRO A 126 6.49 -0.45 -1.24
N GLY A 127 6.42 0.72 -0.61
CA GLY A 127 7.50 1.29 0.20
C GLY A 127 8.52 2.17 -0.53
N ALA A 128 8.49 2.26 -1.87
CA ALA A 128 9.27 3.26 -2.61
C ALA A 128 8.53 4.60 -2.53
N ALA A 129 8.76 5.33 -1.44
CA ALA A 129 8.43 6.74 -1.38
C ALA A 129 8.96 7.44 -2.64
N ALA A 130 8.10 8.24 -3.28
CA ALA A 130 8.49 9.13 -4.37
C ALA A 130 9.75 9.93 -3.96
N PRO A 131 10.61 10.37 -4.89
CA PRO A 131 11.60 11.38 -4.58
C PRO A 131 10.86 12.68 -4.27
N THR A 132 10.45 12.85 -3.01
CA THR A 132 9.87 14.08 -2.51
C THR A 132 10.99 15.11 -2.55
N GLY A 133 10.90 16.03 -3.51
CA GLY A 133 11.68 17.24 -3.50
C GLY A 133 11.56 17.89 -2.11
N ALA A 134 12.73 18.14 -1.53
CA ALA A 134 13.01 19.06 -0.44
C ALA A 134 11.82 19.56 0.40
N ALA A 135 11.62 18.94 1.57
CA ALA A 135 11.24 19.66 2.78
C ALA A 135 11.76 18.88 4.00
N ALA A 136 12.70 19.48 4.72
CA ALA A 136 13.28 18.92 5.94
C ALA A 136 12.19 18.54 6.97
N PRO A 137 12.29 17.38 7.64
CA PRO A 137 11.34 17.03 8.69
C PRO A 137 11.57 17.93 9.90
N LYS A 138 10.56 18.73 10.26
CA LYS A 138 10.54 19.45 11.54
C LYS A 138 10.43 18.42 12.67
N PRO A 139 11.40 18.36 13.61
CA PRO A 139 11.54 17.27 14.59
C PRO A 139 10.59 17.41 15.80
N GLY A 140 9.37 17.92 15.60
CA GLY A 140 8.46 18.21 16.72
C GLY A 140 7.40 17.15 17.00
N LEU A 141 6.92 16.46 15.97
CA LEU A 141 5.70 15.66 16.09
C LEU A 141 5.98 14.19 16.44
N ALA A 142 7.10 13.64 15.94
CA ALA A 142 7.55 12.29 16.26
C ALA A 142 7.99 12.14 17.74
N GLN A 143 8.58 13.20 18.32
CA GLN A 143 8.97 13.21 19.74
C GLN A 143 7.75 13.20 20.67
N ARG A 144 6.71 13.98 20.39
CA ARG A 144 5.49 14.00 21.21
C ARG A 144 4.70 12.68 21.15
N PHE A 145 4.75 11.99 20.02
CA PHE A 145 4.08 10.70 19.87
C PHE A 145 4.78 9.58 20.66
N LEU A 146 6.10 9.64 20.79
CA LEU A 146 6.91 8.72 21.60
C LEU A 146 6.73 8.95 23.11
N GLU A 147 6.52 10.19 23.55
CA GLU A 147 6.23 10.50 24.96
C GLU A 147 4.86 9.99 25.42
N LEU A 148 3.86 9.98 24.53
CA LEU A 148 2.50 9.53 24.85
C LEU A 148 2.42 8.03 25.20
N PHE A 149 3.34 7.21 24.66
CA PHE A 149 3.36 5.76 24.85
C PHE A 149 4.29 5.28 25.98
N ARG A 150 5.23 6.10 26.44
CA ARG A 150 6.28 5.70 27.39
C ARG A 150 6.03 6.24 28.80
N GLY A 151 4.84 5.97 29.34
CA GLY A 151 4.36 6.45 30.64
C GLY A 151 5.45 6.70 31.69
N ALA A 152 5.73 7.98 31.93
CA ALA A 152 6.46 8.51 33.07
C ALA A 152 5.73 9.79 33.52
N PRO A 153 5.62 10.06 34.83
CA PRO A 153 4.77 11.15 35.33
C PRO A 153 5.42 12.49 34.99
N SER A 154 4.66 13.35 34.30
CA SER A 154 5.03 14.75 34.11
C SER A 154 4.98 15.46 35.45
N SER A 155 6.14 15.79 36.01
CA SER A 155 6.26 16.88 36.95
C SER A 155 6.16 18.20 36.19
N ASP A 156 5.14 18.96 36.57
CA ASP A 156 5.08 20.43 36.57
C ASP A 156 4.95 21.17 35.23
N SER A 157 3.72 21.65 34.98
CA SER A 157 3.39 22.81 34.14
C SER A 157 1.99 23.29 34.50
N THR A 158 1.76 23.57 35.79
CA THR A 158 0.49 24.18 36.25
C THR A 158 0.63 25.69 36.44
N GLU A 159 1.84 26.26 36.39
CA GLU A 159 2.08 27.66 36.77
C GLU A 159 1.85 28.70 35.65
N ASP A 160 1.71 28.29 34.38
CA ASP A 160 1.67 29.25 33.26
C ASP A 160 0.25 29.78 32.94
N TRP A 161 -0.79 28.99 33.19
CA TRP A 161 -2.17 29.40 32.90
C TRP A 161 -2.76 30.31 34.00
N GLU A 162 -2.34 30.15 35.25
CA GLU A 162 -2.77 31.02 36.36
C GLU A 162 -2.15 32.42 36.25
N ARG A 163 -0.86 32.51 35.85
CA ARG A 163 -0.18 33.78 35.64
C ARG A 163 -0.79 34.56 34.47
N THR A 164 -1.21 33.85 33.42
CA THR A 164 -1.89 34.43 32.26
C THR A 164 -3.28 34.95 32.63
N ARG A 165 -4.09 34.17 33.37
CA ARG A 165 -5.40 34.64 33.87
C ARG A 165 -5.29 35.81 34.83
N ALA A 166 -4.31 35.81 35.74
CA ALA A 166 -4.09 36.91 36.67
C ALA A 166 -3.67 38.20 35.94
N GLN A 167 -2.83 38.10 34.90
CA GLN A 167 -2.47 39.27 34.09
C GLN A 167 -3.66 39.81 33.27
N GLU A 168 -4.51 38.93 32.78
CA GLU A 168 -5.68 39.30 31.99
C GLU A 168 -6.74 39.98 32.88
N GLU A 169 -6.96 39.47 34.10
CA GLU A 169 -7.83 40.10 35.10
C GLU A 169 -7.32 41.47 35.56
N ILE A 170 -6.00 41.62 35.77
CA ILE A 170 -5.38 42.91 36.12
C ILE A 170 -5.51 43.91 34.96
N ARG A 171 -5.30 43.47 33.72
CA ARG A 171 -5.45 44.29 32.52
C ARG A 171 -6.91 44.75 32.36
N ASP A 172 -7.87 43.86 32.56
CA ASP A 172 -9.29 44.19 32.49
C ASP A 172 -9.71 45.16 33.60
N ARG A 173 -9.15 45.03 34.80
CA ARG A 173 -9.39 45.96 35.92
C ARG A 173 -8.85 47.36 35.64
N ILE A 174 -7.70 47.48 34.95
CA ILE A 174 -7.11 48.77 34.54
C ILE A 174 -7.94 49.40 33.41
N LEU A 175 -8.41 48.61 32.44
CA LEU A 175 -9.22 49.10 31.30
C LEU A 175 -10.62 49.54 31.72
N ARG A 176 -11.22 48.91 32.74
CA ARG A 176 -12.58 49.21 33.21
C ARG A 176 -12.66 50.38 34.20
N GLY A 177 -11.52 50.99 34.56
CA GLY A 177 -11.48 52.26 35.26
C GLY A 177 -12.00 52.23 36.70
N ASP A 178 -11.79 51.15 37.45
CA ASP A 178 -12.13 51.13 38.88
C ASP A 178 -10.98 51.70 39.72
N GLY A 179 -10.75 53.01 39.53
CA GLY A 179 -9.99 53.81 40.47
C GLY A 179 -10.94 54.32 41.54
N ARG A 180 -10.99 53.68 42.72
CA ARG A 180 -11.55 54.32 43.91
C ARG A 180 -10.73 54.01 45.16
N ARG A 181 -9.92 55.04 45.49
CA ARG A 181 -9.64 55.62 46.82
C ARG A 181 -9.25 54.67 47.94
#